data_AF-A0A934D1C5-F1
#
_entry.id   AF-A0A934D1C5-F1
#
_cell.length_a   1.000
_cell.length_b   1.000
_cell.length_c   1.000
_cell.angle_alpha   90.00
_cell.angle_beta   90.00
_cell.angle_gamma   90.00
#
_symmetry.space_group_name_H-M   'P 1'
#
loop_
_entity.id
_entity.type
_entity.pdbx_description
1 polymer ?
#
loop_
_entity_poly.entity_id
_entity_poly.type
_entity_poly.pdbx_seq_one_letter_code
_entity_poly.pdbx_strand_id
1 'polypeptide(L)' 'MFLADAFRALYAVQLGEELWVVHAFRKKSTRGIKTPKHEIDLVKDRLKRLKETLR' A
#
# COMPACT_ATOMS: atom_id res chain seq x y z
N MET A 1 -12.12 18.42 17.02
CA MET A 1 -11.69 18.66 15.63
C MET A 1 -10.83 17.48 15.21
N PHE A 2 -11.42 16.47 14.57
CA PHE A 2 -10.69 15.26 14.18
C PHE A 2 -9.87 15.59 12.92
N LEU A 3 -8.54 15.61 13.02
CA LEU A 3 -7.68 15.61 11.83
C LEU A 3 -7.94 14.28 11.11
N ALA A 4 -8.71 14.30 10.04
CA ALA A 4 -8.70 13.24 9.05
C ALA A 4 -7.32 13.25 8.39
N ASP A 5 -6.38 12.59 9.04
CA ASP A 5 -5.06 12.30 8.53
C ASP A 5 -5.24 11.64 7.15
N ALA A 6 -4.83 12.33 6.08
CA ALA A 6 -5.08 11.89 4.71
C ALA A 6 -4.24 10.64 4.36
N PHE A 7 -4.82 9.45 4.55
CA PHE A 7 -4.33 8.19 3.99
C PHE A 7 -4.53 8.25 2.47
N ARG A 8 -3.44 8.23 1.69
CA ARG A 8 -3.48 8.61 0.26
C ARG A 8 -3.18 7.48 -0.70
N ALA A 9 -2.82 6.29 -0.21
CA ALA A 9 -2.62 5.15 -1.09
C ALA A 9 -2.95 3.84 -0.38
N LEU A 10 -3.83 3.08 -1.01
CA LEU A 10 -4.15 1.69 -0.74
C LEU A 10 -3.62 0.86 -1.91
N TYR A 11 -2.82 -0.16 -1.63
CA TYR A 11 -2.45 -1.15 -2.62
C TYR A 11 -3.32 -2.37 -2.43
N ALA A 12 -4.25 -2.60 -3.34
CA ALA A 12 -5.12 -3.77 -3.33
C ALA A 12 -4.77 -4.71 -4.49
N VAL A 13 -4.87 -6.01 -4.25
CA VAL A 13 -4.71 -7.04 -5.28
C VAL A 13 -5.92 -7.96 -5.24
N GLN A 14 -6.51 -8.17 -6.41
CA GLN A 14 -7.56 -9.16 -6.57
C GLN A 14 -6.93 -10.51 -6.89
N LEU A 15 -7.29 -11.53 -6.11
CA LEU A 15 -6.84 -12.90 -6.27
C LEU A 15 -8.10 -13.78 -6.34
N GLY A 16 -8.46 -14.21 -7.55
CA GLY A 16 -9.74 -14.89 -7.80
C GLY A 16 -10.92 -13.97 -7.50
N GLU A 17 -11.78 -14.41 -6.57
CA GLU A 17 -12.97 -13.68 -6.13
C GLU A 17 -12.71 -12.76 -4.92
N GLU A 18 -11.50 -12.76 -4.35
CA GLU A 18 -11.17 -12.00 -3.15
C GLU A 18 -10.31 -10.76 -3.44
N LEU A 19 -10.60 -9.66 -2.76
CA LEU A 19 -9.84 -8.41 -2.82
C LEU A 19 -9.00 -8.23 -1.55
N TRP A 20 -7.69 -8.19 -1.71
CA TRP A 20 -6.73 -8.08 -0.61
C TRP A 20 -6.12 -6.69 -0.54
N VAL A 21 -6.24 -6.03 0.62
CA VAL A 21 -5.52 -4.77 0.88
C VAL A 21 -4.17 -5.10 1.51
N VAL A 22 -3.09 -4.76 0.79
CA VAL A 22 -1.71 -5.17 1.13
C VAL A 22 -0.96 -4.07 1.88
N HIS A 23 -1.31 -2.81 1.63
CA HIS A 23 -0.68 -1.68 2.32
C HIS A 23 -1.55 -0.44 2.26
N ALA A 24 -1.58 0.30 3.37
CA ALA A 24 -2.16 1.62 3.49
C ALA A 24 -1.16 2.52 4.20
N PHE A 25 -0.88 3.71 3.65
CA PHE A 25 -0.01 4.66 4.33
C PHE A 25 -0.53 6.10 4.27
N ARG A 26 -0.21 6.83 5.34
CA ARG A 26 -0.48 8.26 5.44
C ARG A 26 0.59 9.02 4.69
N LYS A 27 0.20 9.80 3.67
CA LYS A 27 1.14 10.67 2.98
C LYS A 27 1.48 11.84 3.91
N LYS A 28 2.55 11.71 4.70
CA LYS A 28 3.15 12.86 5.39
C LYS A 28 3.86 13.70 4.33
N SER A 29 3.23 14.82 3.97
CA SER A 29 3.70 15.74 2.94
C SER A 29 5.05 16.34 3.33
N THR A 30 6.08 16.11 2.51
CA THR A 30 7.14 17.10 2.26
C THR A 30 7.58 16.94 0.79
N ARG A 31 7.03 17.76 -0.12
CA ARG A 31 7.41 17.88 -1.54
C ARG A 31 7.35 16.61 -2.39
N GLY A 32 6.25 16.44 -3.13
CA GLY A 32 6.21 15.55 -4.29
C GLY A 32 4.92 14.74 -4.43
N ILE A 33 4.43 14.63 -5.66
CA ILE A 33 3.38 13.67 -6.05
C ILE A 33 3.97 12.26 -6.13
N LYS A 34 5.30 12.14 -6.23
CA LYS A 34 6.04 10.89 -6.36
C LYS A 34 5.96 10.07 -5.09
N THR A 35 5.45 8.85 -5.19
CA THR A 35 5.57 7.83 -4.15
C THR A 35 7.06 7.55 -3.91
N PRO A 36 7.54 7.61 -2.65
CA PRO A 36 8.92 7.27 -2.35
C PRO A 36 9.26 5.85 -2.81
N LYS A 37 10.50 5.65 -3.29
CA LYS A 37 10.95 4.33 -3.77
C LYS A 37 10.81 3.25 -2.68
N HIS A 38 11.08 3.59 -1.42
CA HIS A 38 10.93 2.65 -0.30
C HIS A 38 9.49 2.16 -0.11
N GLU A 39 8.48 2.99 -0.34
CA GLU A 39 7.06 2.56 -0.27
C GLU A 39 6.74 1.59 -1.41
N ILE A 40 7.27 1.85 -2.62
CA ILE A 40 7.10 0.96 -3.77
C ILE A 40 7.78 -0.39 -3.52
N ASP A 41 9.00 -0.38 -2.97
CA ASP A 41 9.75 -1.59 -2.68
C ASP A 41 9.08 -2.41 -1.56
N LEU A 42 8.56 -1.75 -0.51
CA LEU A 42 7.76 -2.40 0.55
C LEU A 42 6.50 -3.08 -0.01
N VAL A 43 5.80 -2.44 -0.93
CA VAL A 43 4.61 -3.03 -1.56
C VAL A 43 4.99 -4.27 -2.36
N LYS A 44 6.07 -4.21 -3.17
CA LYS A 44 6.55 -5.36 -3.94
C LYS A 44 6.91 -6.54 -3.06
N ASP A 45 7.62 -6.30 -1.95
CA ASP A 45 7.99 -7.34 -1.00
C ASP A 45 6.76 -7.99 -0.35
N ARG A 46 5.78 -7.19 0.04
CA ARG A 46 4.52 -7.70 0.62
C ARG A 46 3.72 -8.51 -0.39
N LEU A 47 3.68 -8.08 -1.65
CA LEU A 47 3.03 -8.82 -2.73
C LEU A 47 3.71 -10.17 -2.99
N LYS A 48 5.04 -10.22 -2.95
CA LYS A 48 5.78 -11.48 -3.09
C LYS A 48 5.42 -12.44 -1.95
N ARG A 49 5.46 -11.96 -0.70
CA ARG A 49 5.07 -12.77 0.48
C ARG A 49 3.62 -13.25 0.40
N LEU A 50 2.70 -12.37 0.03
CA LEU A 50 1.28 -12.72 -0.11
C LEU A 50 1.08 -13.86 -1.13
N LYS A 51 1.77 -13.80 -2.27
CA LYS A 51 1.74 -14.87 -3.29
C LYS A 51 2.36 -16.17 -2.80
N GLU A 52 3.38 -16.13 -1.95
CA GLU A 52 3.99 -17.31 -1.34
C GLU A 52 3.08 -17.93 -0.27
N THR A 53 2.36 -17.12 0.51
CA THR A 53 1.41 -17.60 1.53
C THR A 53 0.14 -18.20 0.94
N LEU A 54 -0.28 -17.75 -0.25
CA LEU A 54 -1.48 -18.26 -0.94
C LEU A 54 -1.18 -19.43 -1.89
N ARG A 55 0.02 -20.01 -1.80
CA ARG A 55 0.47 -21.16 -2.58
C ARG A 55 0.32 -22.43 -1.78
#